data_AF-A0A951TG88-F1
#
_entry.id   AF-A0A951TG88-F1
#
_cell.length_a   1.000
_cell.length_b   1.000
_cell.length_c   1.000
_cell.angle_alpha   90.00
_cell.angle_beta   90.00
_cell.angle_gamma   90.00
#
_symmetry.space_group_name_H-M   'P 1'
#
loop_
_entity.id
_entity.type
_entity.pdbx_description
1 polymer ?
#
loop_
_entity_poly.entity_id
_entity_poly.type
_entity_poly.pdbx_seq_one_letter_code
_entity_poly.pdbx_strand_id
1 'polypeptide(L)'
;ALQSRRDDLDTRAVLMALEDGPTRSAIEAERALAAHLEAGCSTPLGALARAVGEGISMHAVVCSPDGRERIAVTVQGSGSPQLVGERAARSLLEKGAGELLG
;
A
#
# COMPACT_ATOMS: atom_id res chain seq x y z
N ALA A 1 -1.66 -6.44 13.16
CA ALA A 1 -2.79 -5.49 13.12
C ALA A 1 -3.72 -5.78 14.29
N LEU A 2 -4.28 -4.75 14.92
CA LEU A 2 -5.37 -4.91 15.89
C LEU A 2 -6.69 -4.68 15.17
N GLN A 3 -7.70 -5.51 15.46
CA GLN A 3 -9.04 -5.42 14.89
C GLN A 3 -10.07 -5.46 16.02
N SER A 4 -11.07 -4.60 15.94
CA SER A 4 -12.20 -4.57 16.86
C SER A 4 -13.51 -4.39 16.08
N ARG A 5 -14.64 -4.58 16.76
CA ARG A 5 -15.96 -4.29 16.19
C ARG A 5 -16.07 -2.79 15.92
N ARG A 6 -16.72 -2.42 14.81
CA ARG A 6 -16.81 -1.02 14.36
C ARG A 6 -17.59 -0.14 15.34
N ASP A 7 -18.58 -0.71 16.01
CA ASP A 7 -19.53 -0.08 16.94
C ASP A 7 -19.10 -0.15 18.42
N ASP A 8 -17.99 -0.84 18.74
CA ASP A 8 -17.40 -0.88 20.08
C ASP A 8 -16.52 0.36 20.31
N LEU A 9 -17.17 1.48 20.63
CA LEU A 9 -16.53 2.78 20.77
C LEU A 9 -15.53 2.84 21.93
N ASP A 10 -15.80 2.12 23.01
CA ASP A 10 -14.91 2.07 24.19
C ASP A 10 -13.58 1.41 23.83
N THR A 11 -13.62 0.25 23.16
CA THR A 11 -12.40 -0.41 22.68
C THR A 11 -11.65 0.48 21.70
N ARG A 12 -12.36 1.16 20.79
CA ARG A 12 -11.73 2.06 19.80
C ARG A 12 -10.99 3.22 20.47
N ALA A 13 -11.57 3.83 21.51
CA ALA A 13 -10.93 4.92 22.23
C ALA A 13 -9.58 4.50 22.84
N VAL A 14 -9.52 3.29 23.41
CA VAL A 14 -8.26 2.72 23.95
C VAL A 14 -7.25 2.46 22.82
N LEU A 15 -7.70 1.88 21.70
CA LEU A 15 -6.82 1.57 20.57
C LEU A 15 -6.22 2.81 19.91
N MET A 16 -6.95 3.94 19.88
CA MET A 16 -6.45 5.21 19.33
C MET A 16 -5.21 5.72 20.08
N ALA A 17 -5.05 5.39 21.36
CA ALA A 17 -3.85 5.77 22.12
C ALA A 17 -2.58 5.02 21.67
N LEU A 18 -2.73 3.93 20.91
CA LEU A 18 -1.63 3.14 20.36
C LEU A 18 -1.32 3.48 18.90
N GLU A 19 -2.09 4.38 18.28
CA GLU A 19 -1.97 4.68 16.86
C GLU A 19 -0.78 5.61 16.59
N ASP A 20 0.09 5.19 15.68
CA ASP A 20 1.18 6.00 15.15
C ASP A 20 0.77 6.58 13.79
N GLY A 21 0.60 7.90 13.71
CA GLY A 21 0.12 8.60 12.51
C GLY A 21 0.97 8.35 11.26
N PRO A 22 2.30 8.50 11.31
CA PRO A 22 3.19 8.21 10.18
C PRO A 22 3.05 6.77 9.66
N THR A 23 3.03 5.79 10.57
CA THR A 23 2.82 4.38 10.20
C THR A 23 1.44 4.17 9.61
N ARG A 24 0.40 4.80 10.18
CA ARG A 24 -0.97 4.71 9.65
C ARG A 24 -1.04 5.19 8.21
N SER A 25 -0.48 6.36 7.91
CA SER A 25 -0.41 6.90 6.57
C SER A 25 0.36 5.99 5.60
N ALA A 26 1.51 5.45 6.01
CA ALA A 26 2.27 4.52 5.18
C ALA A 26 1.46 3.25 4.84
N ILE A 27 0.88 2.60 5.84
CA ILE A 27 0.08 1.38 5.66
C ILE A 27 -1.17 1.62 4.81
N GLU A 28 -1.79 2.81 4.92
CA GLU A 28 -2.93 3.15 4.06
C GLU A 28 -2.55 3.25 2.57
N ALA A 29 -1.38 3.79 2.25
CA ALA A 29 -0.88 3.82 0.87
C ALA A 29 -0.58 2.40 0.35
N GLU A 30 0.07 1.57 1.16
CA GLU A 30 0.35 0.16 0.80
C GLU A 30 -0.93 -0.64 0.56
N ARG A 31 -1.93 -0.47 1.43
CA ARG A 31 -3.24 -1.13 1.28
C ARG A 31 -4.00 -0.63 0.06
N ALA A 32 -3.93 0.66 -0.25
CA ALA A 32 -4.57 1.22 -1.43
C ALA A 32 -3.97 0.64 -2.73
N LEU A 33 -2.64 0.49 -2.81
CA LEU A 33 -2.00 -0.22 -3.92
C LEU A 33 -2.50 -1.66 -4.02
N ALA A 34 -2.43 -2.42 -2.91
CA ALA A 34 -2.82 -3.83 -2.92
C ALA A 34 -4.30 -4.00 -3.32
N ALA A 35 -5.20 -3.16 -2.80
CA ALA A 35 -6.61 -3.17 -3.16
C ALA A 35 -6.84 -2.82 -4.64
N HIS A 36 -6.11 -1.84 -5.17
CA HIS A 36 -6.23 -1.42 -6.58
C HIS A 36 -5.75 -2.49 -7.57
N LEU A 37 -4.77 -3.30 -7.18
CA LEU A 37 -4.29 -4.45 -7.97
C LEU A 37 -5.05 -5.75 -7.65
N GLU A 38 -6.09 -5.68 -6.82
CA GLU A 38 -6.82 -6.86 -6.32
C GLU A 38 -5.88 -7.93 -5.73
N ALA A 39 -4.76 -7.49 -5.15
CA ALA A 39 -3.69 -8.35 -4.69
C ALA A 39 -4.08 -9.11 -3.42
N GLY A 40 -3.86 -10.43 -3.44
CA GLY A 40 -4.02 -11.33 -2.31
C GLY A 40 -2.68 -11.75 -1.72
N CYS A 41 -2.72 -12.67 -0.74
CA CYS A 41 -1.52 -13.16 -0.05
C CYS A 41 -0.51 -13.89 -0.96
N SER A 42 -0.98 -14.47 -2.06
CA SER A 42 -0.14 -15.18 -3.03
C SER A 42 0.28 -14.32 -4.21
N THR A 43 -0.18 -13.07 -4.28
CA THR A 43 0.21 -12.15 -5.35
C THR A 43 1.67 -11.74 -5.14
N PRO A 44 2.54 -11.88 -6.16
CA PRO A 44 3.97 -11.51 -6.08
C PRO A 44 4.18 -9.98 -6.11
N LEU A 45 3.57 -9.29 -5.14
CA LEU A 45 3.58 -7.85 -4.97
C LEU A 45 4.42 -7.47 -3.74
N GLY A 46 5.35 -6.54 -3.91
CA GLY A 46 5.98 -5.80 -2.82
C GLY A 46 5.46 -4.38 -2.78
N ALA A 47 5.11 -3.90 -1.59
CA ALA A 47 4.69 -2.53 -1.33
C ALA A 47 5.38 -2.03 -0.06
N LEU A 48 6.09 -0.91 -0.15
CA LEU A 48 6.75 -0.27 0.98
C LEU A 48 6.55 1.24 0.89
N ALA A 49 5.78 1.80 1.82
CA ALA A 49 5.58 3.23 1.96
C ALA A 49 6.33 3.76 3.18
N ARG A 50 6.76 5.01 3.09
CA ARG A 50 7.34 5.77 4.20
C ARG A 50 6.75 7.16 4.21
N ALA A 51 6.31 7.62 5.37
CA ALA A 51 6.03 9.04 5.58
C ALA A 51 7.35 9.82 5.54
N VAL A 52 7.41 10.88 4.71
CA VAL A 52 8.56 11.75 4.53
C VAL A 52 8.08 13.20 4.55
N GLY A 53 8.39 13.93 5.62
CA GLY A 53 7.82 15.26 5.86
C GLY A 53 6.30 15.19 5.91
N GLU A 54 5.63 15.97 5.08
CA GLU A 54 4.16 15.98 4.93
C GLU A 54 3.64 15.06 3.82
N GLY A 55 4.51 14.22 3.24
CA GLY A 55 4.15 13.34 2.14
C GLY A 55 4.52 11.89 2.39
N ILE A 56 4.34 11.08 1.34
CA ILE A 56 4.69 9.66 1.32
C ILE A 56 5.61 9.40 0.14
N SER A 57 6.68 8.64 0.41
CA SER A 57 7.49 8.00 -0.61
C SER A 57 7.18 6.52 -0.60
N MET A 58 6.77 5.99 -1.75
CA MET A 58 6.34 4.61 -1.90
C MET A 58 7.17 3.91 -2.96
N HIS A 59 7.62 2.71 -2.64
CA HIS A 59 8.29 1.78 -3.55
C HIS A 59 7.40 0.57 -3.72
N ALA A 60 7.13 0.19 -4.96
CA ALA A 60 6.28 -0.95 -5.27
C ALA A 60 6.92 -1.80 -6.37
N VAL A 61 6.74 -3.11 -6.28
CA VAL A 61 7.29 -4.08 -7.23
C VAL A 61 6.30 -5.20 -7.49
N VAL A 62 6.15 -5.60 -8.75
CA VAL A 62 5.48 -6.83 -9.15
C VAL A 62 6.51 -7.73 -9.80
N CYS A 63 6.53 -9.00 -9.40
CA CYS A 63 7.38 -10.03 -9.99
C CYS A 63 6.53 -11.06 -10.73
N SER A 64 7.10 -11.67 -11.76
CA SER A 64 6.57 -12.93 -12.32
C SER A 64 6.55 -14.03 -11.25
N PRO A 65 5.65 -15.03 -11.35
CA PRO A 65 5.60 -16.15 -10.41
C PRO A 65 6.91 -16.96 -10.32
N ASP A 66 7.70 -17.00 -11.40
CA ASP A 66 9.02 -17.67 -11.42
C ASP A 66 10.18 -16.74 -10.99
N GLY A 67 9.89 -15.46 -10.73
CA GLY A 67 10.83 -14.45 -10.26
C GLY A 67 11.82 -13.92 -11.31
N ARG A 68 11.68 -14.27 -12.59
CA ARG A 68 12.64 -13.87 -13.64
C ARG A 68 12.43 -12.44 -14.12
N GLU A 69 11.17 -12.04 -14.19
CA GLU A 69 10.76 -10.70 -14.58
C GLU A 69 10.27 -9.91 -13.37
N ARG A 70 10.59 -8.62 -13.34
CA ARG A 70 10.15 -7.69 -12.31
C ARG A 70 9.87 -6.30 -12.89
N ILE A 71 8.82 -5.66 -12.41
CA ILE A 71 8.49 -4.26 -12.69
C ILE A 71 8.45 -3.52 -11.35
N ALA A 72 9.25 -2.48 -11.22
CA ALA A 72 9.32 -1.66 -10.01
C ALA A 72 9.03 -0.19 -10.32
N VAL A 73 8.38 0.49 -9.37
CA VAL A 73 8.11 1.92 -9.42
C VAL A 73 8.41 2.57 -8.08
N THR A 74 8.80 3.83 -8.16
CA THR A 74 8.87 4.73 -7.01
C THR A 74 7.95 5.91 -7.29
N VAL A 75 7.03 6.18 -6.37
CA VAL A 75 6.14 7.33 -6.45
C VAL A 75 6.23 8.15 -5.17
N GLN A 76 6.06 9.46 -5.31
CA GLN A 76 6.00 10.40 -4.21
C GLN A 76 4.76 11.27 -4.35
N GLY A 77 4.17 11.64 -3.22
CA GLY A 77 3.04 12.55 -3.19
C GLY A 77 2.78 13.08 -1.78
N SER A 78 2.30 14.31 -1.72
CA SER A 78 1.69 14.89 -0.53
C SER A 78 0.18 14.68 -0.53
N GLY A 79 -0.46 14.81 0.63
CA GLY A 79 -1.90 14.67 0.77
C GLY A 79 -2.35 13.25 1.10
N SER A 80 -3.42 12.77 0.45
CA SER A 80 -4.05 11.49 0.77
C SER A 80 -3.10 10.30 0.48
N PRO A 81 -2.85 9.43 1.48
CA PRO A 81 -2.05 8.22 1.27
C PRO A 81 -2.61 7.28 0.21
N GLN A 82 -3.94 7.19 0.12
CA GLN A 82 -4.65 6.35 -0.82
C GLN A 82 -4.30 6.73 -2.27
N LEU A 83 -4.24 8.04 -2.57
CA LEU A 83 -3.87 8.53 -3.89
C LEU A 83 -2.43 8.14 -4.27
N VAL A 84 -1.51 8.07 -3.32
CA VAL A 84 -0.12 7.63 -3.58
C VAL A 84 -0.11 6.13 -3.93
N GLY A 85 -0.87 5.31 -3.21
CA GLY A 85 -1.04 3.89 -3.50
C GLY A 85 -1.66 3.61 -4.87
N GLU A 86 -2.75 4.32 -5.21
CA GLU A 86 -3.40 4.22 -6.52
C GLU A 86 -2.49 4.67 -7.67
N ARG A 87 -1.67 5.72 -7.45
CA ARG A 87 -0.66 6.15 -8.43
C ARG A 87 0.41 5.09 -8.64
N ALA A 88 0.89 4.45 -7.57
CA ALA A 88 1.84 3.34 -7.68
C ALA A 88 1.24 2.19 -8.51
N ALA A 89 -0.02 1.84 -8.26
CA ALA A 89 -0.72 0.77 -8.97
C ALA A 89 -0.82 1.08 -10.47
N ARG A 90 -1.26 2.30 -10.82
CA ARG A 90 -1.35 2.74 -12.21
C ARG A 90 0.02 2.72 -12.90
N SER A 91 1.06 3.24 -12.26
CA SER A 91 2.41 3.24 -12.82
C SER A 91 2.98 1.83 -13.01
N LEU A 92 2.61 0.85 -12.18
CA LEU A 92 2.96 -0.56 -12.39
C LEU A 92 2.23 -1.12 -13.62
N LEU A 93 0.91 -0.90 -13.72
CA LEU A 93 0.09 -1.37 -14.84
C LEU A 93 0.53 -0.77 -16.18
N GLU A 94 0.81 0.53 -16.23
CA GLU A 94 1.36 1.22 -17.41
C GLU A 94 2.70 0.62 -17.88
N LYS A 95 3.45 0.00 -16.96
CA LYS A 95 4.73 -0.67 -17.26
C LYS A 95 4.59 -2.15 -17.60
N GLY A 96 3.37 -2.69 -17.65
CA GLY A 96 3.10 -4.08 -18.00
C GLY A 96 2.90 -5.02 -16.82
N ALA A 97 2.72 -4.52 -15.59
CA ALA A 97 2.55 -5.39 -14.42
C ALA A 97 1.32 -6.30 -14.50
N GLY A 98 0.30 -5.93 -15.28
CA GLY A 98 -0.86 -6.80 -15.52
C GLY A 98 -0.48 -8.13 -16.15
N GLU A 99 0.47 -8.13 -17.09
CA GLU A 99 0.92 -9.34 -17.79
C GLU A 99 1.68 -10.31 -16.86
N LEU A 100 2.35 -9.78 -15.83
CA LEU A 100 3.06 -10.57 -14.82
C LEU A 100 2.12 -11.20 -13.79
N LEU A 101 0.95 -10.60 -13.58
CA LEU A 101 -0.02 -11.04 -12.58
C LEU A 101 -0.97 -12.13 -13.09
N GLY A 102 -1.05 -12.32 -14.42
CA GLY A 102 -1.88 -13.32 -15.07
C GLY A 102 -3.16 -12.75 -15.65
#